data_AF-B3PEK0-F1
#
_entry.id   AF-B3PEK0-F1
#
_cell.length_a   1.000
_cell.length_b   1.000
_cell.length_c   1.000
_cell.angle_alpha   90.00
_cell.angle_beta   90.00
_cell.angle_gamma   90.00
#
_symmetry.space_group_name_H-M   'P 1'
#
loop_
_entity.id
_entity.type
_entity.pdbx_description
1 polymer ?
#
loop_
_entity_poly.entity_id
_entity_poly.type
_entity_poly.pdbx_seq_one_letter_code
_entity_poly.pdbx_strand_id
1 'polypeptide(L)' 'MKVAFHPDAEAELNAAVDYYESCEPGLGLAFALEASLALGRVVK' A
#
# COMPACT_ATOMS: atom_id res chain seq x y z
N MET A 1 9.71 -10.66 4.21
CA MET A 1 10.20 -10.22 2.89
C MET A 1 10.71 -8.81 3.04
N LYS A 2 11.95 -8.51 2.63
CA LYS A 2 12.48 -7.14 2.68
C LYS A 2 12.33 -6.53 1.29
N VAL A 3 11.27 -5.73 1.12
CA VAL A 3 11.10 -4.85 -0.04
C VAL A 3 11.48 -3.45 0.42
N ALA A 4 12.37 -2.80 -0.29
CA ALA A 4 12.67 -1.39 -0.10
C ALA A 4 11.91 -0.62 -1.19
N PHE A 5 11.03 0.29 -0.78
CA PHE A 5 10.37 1.18 -1.71
C PHE A 5 11.33 2.29 -2.14
N HIS A 6 11.24 2.69 -3.40
CA HIS A 6 11.74 4.00 -3.80
C HIS A 6 10.96 5.07 -3.02
N PRO A 7 11.59 6.17 -2.56
CA PRO A 7 10.90 7.21 -1.77
C PRO A 7 9.62 7.71 -2.43
N ASP A 8 9.65 7.93 -3.74
CA ASP A 8 8.46 8.38 -4.50
C ASP A 8 7.34 7.32 -4.49
N ALA A 9 7.68 6.03 -4.56
CA ALA A 9 6.69 4.95 -4.53
C ALA A 9 6.06 4.80 -3.13
N GLU A 10 6.83 5.04 -2.07
CA GLU A 10 6.30 5.10 -0.70
C GLU A 10 5.35 6.29 -0.52
N ALA A 11 5.72 7.46 -1.05
CA ALA A 11 4.86 8.64 -1.03
C ALA A 11 3.55 8.42 -1.79
N GLU A 12 3.62 7.84 -2.99
CA GLU A 12 2.42 7.48 -3.78
C GLU A 12 1.54 6.46 -3.06
N LEU A 13 2.14 5.43 -2.45
CA LEU A 13 1.39 4.42 -1.69
C LEU A 13 0.66 5.06 -0.50
N ASN A 14 1.34 5.91 0.27
CA ASN A 14 0.74 6.60 1.42
C ASN A 14 -0.39 7.55 0.98
N ALA A 15 -0.21 8.29 -0.11
CA ALA A 15 -1.26 9.16 -0.64
C ALA A 15 -2.51 8.37 -1.09
N ALA A 16 -2.32 7.19 -1.67
CA ALA A 16 -3.42 6.30 -2.03
C ALA A 16 -4.14 5.73 -0.79
N VAL A 17 -3.38 5.34 0.25
CA VAL A 17 -3.96 4.89 1.54
C VAL A 17 -4.83 5.99 2.15
N ASP A 18 -4.32 7.22 2.23
CA ASP A 18 -5.06 8.36 2.78
C ASP A 18 -6.33 8.65 1.97
N TYR A 19 -6.25 8.58 0.64
CA TYR A 19 -7.41 8.74 -0.23
C TYR A 19 -8.49 7.69 0.07
N TYR A 20 -8.12 6.41 0.10
CA TYR A 20 -9.08 5.34 0.34
C TYR A 20 -9.67 5.37 1.75
N GLU A 21 -8.89 5.71 2.76
CA GLU A 21 -9.38 5.89 4.13
C GLU A 21 -10.37 7.05 4.24
N SER A 22 -10.18 8.13 3.46
CA SER A 22 -11.13 9.24 3.39
C SER A 22 -12.45 8.87 2.70
N CYS A 23 -12.44 7.88 1.81
CA CYS A 23 -13.64 7.37 1.16
C CYS A 23 -14.49 6.52 2.12
N GLU A 24 -13.86 5.62 2.87
CA GLU A 24 -14.52 4.77 3.86
C GLU A 24 -13.53 4.37 4.97
N PRO A 25 -13.89 4.52 6.25
CA PRO A 25 -13.04 4.10 7.36
C PRO A 25 -12.66 2.61 7.25
N GLY A 26 -11.36 2.32 7.29
CA GLY A 26 -10.78 0.99 7.15
C GLY A 26 -10.41 0.57 5.71
N LEU A 27 -10.85 1.32 4.69
CA LEU A 27 -10.54 1.00 3.29
C LEU A 27 -9.07 1.25 2.96
N GLY A 28 -8.43 2.27 3.56
CA GLY A 28 -7.01 2.54 3.37
C GLY A 28 -6.13 1.42 3.92
N LEU A 29 -6.50 0.88 5.08
CA LEU A 29 -5.84 -0.29 5.65
C LEU A 29 -5.98 -1.53 4.76
N ALA A 30 -7.19 -1.80 4.24
CA ALA A 30 -7.43 -2.92 3.35
C ALA A 30 -6.60 -2.82 2.05
N PHE A 31 -6.52 -1.61 1.50
CA PHE A 31 -5.68 -1.31 0.33
C PHE A 31 -4.19 -1.56 0.60
N ALA A 32 -3.64 -1.02 1.70
CA ALA A 32 -2.24 -1.23 2.07
C ALA A 32 -1.88 -2.72 2.26
N LEU A 33 -2.80 -3.48 2.85
CA LEU A 33 -2.64 -4.92 3.04
C LEU A 33 -2.58 -5.65 1.70
N GLU A 34 -3.53 -5.40 0.79
CA GLU A 34 -3.55 -6.08 -0.51
C GLU A 34 -2.33 -5.69 -1.37
N ALA A 35 -1.88 -4.43 -1.33
CA ALA A 35 -0.65 -4.00 -1.99
C ALA A 35 0.58 -4.77 -1.46
N SER A 36 0.67 -4.95 -0.13
CA SER A 36 1.75 -5.72 0.50
C SER A 36 1.70 -7.20 0.12
N LEU A 37 0.50 -7.80 0.06
CA LEU A 37 0.31 -9.18 -0.38
C LEU A 37 0.65 -9.37 -1.86
N ALA A 38 0.28 -8.42 -2.72
CA ALA A 38 0.62 -8.44 -4.14
C ALA A 38 2.13 -8.43 -4.35
N LEU A 39 2.87 -7.56 -3.64
CA LEU A 39 4.34 -7.61 -3.64
C LEU A 39 4.87 -8.95 -3.15
N GLY A 40 4.23 -9.53 -2.12
CA GLY A 40 4.51 -10.86 -1.60
C GLY A 40 4.39 -11.98 -2.63
N ARG A 41 3.49 -11.83 -3.61
CA ARG A 41 3.29 -12.80 -4.70
C ARG A 41 4.34 -12.65 -5.81
N VAL A 42 4.80 -11.43 -6.07
CA VAL A 42 5.74 -11.13 -7.19
C VAL A 42 7.19 -11.42 -6.83
N VAL A 43 7.57 -11.20 -5.57
CA VAL A 43 8.96 -11.38 -5.09
C VAL A 43 9.26 -12.85 -4.72
N LYS A 44 8.30 -13.77 -4.90
CA LYS A 44 8.40 -15.17 -4.50
C LYS A 44 8.66 -16.11 -5.68
#